data_AF-A0A7S0MA82-F1
#
_entry.id   AF-A0A7S0MA82-F1
#
_cell.length_a   1.000
_cell.length_b   1.000
_cell.length_c   1.000
_cell.angle_alpha   90.00
_cell.angle_beta   90.00
_cell.angle_gamma   90.00
#
_symmetry.space_group_name_H-M   'P 1'
#
loop_
_entity.id
_entity.type
_entity.pdbx_description
1 polymer ?
#
loop_
_entity_poly.entity_id
_entity_poly.type
_entity_poly.pdbx_seq_one_letter_code
_entity_poly.pdbx_strand_id
1 'polypeptide(L)'
;DGALLMSPYQIAIEFVGAAPQRASLRAVVSGGRLARSELVYSAARGDEGRRETVCVTARDSAGAILALPPACAVVVVRRCIYCVGPADTLETVMMAVGADLNWLRLWAANGNDDGDPDTATVTDPGSLAAPGGGPVRINLGALYEAEAGDTLQDLAARFQTTVRLLLSLNPDVGLAAEGAIPRLVVGQELCVIPCSGEADQDLVAA
;
A
#
# COMPACT_ATOMS: atom_id res chain seq x y z
N ASP A 1 -3.94 13.50 59.39
CA ASP A 1 -3.27 14.07 58.21
C ASP A 1 -3.16 13.06 57.08
N GLY A 2 -3.68 13.43 55.90
CA GLY A 2 -3.32 12.80 54.63
C GLY A 2 -4.07 11.53 54.23
N ALA A 3 -5.41 11.57 54.19
CA ALA A 3 -6.16 10.55 53.45
C ALA A 3 -5.75 10.61 51.97
N LEU A 4 -5.17 9.51 51.48
CA LEU A 4 -5.08 9.14 50.06
C LEU A 4 -6.38 9.54 49.35
N LEU A 5 -6.31 10.15 48.16
CA LEU A 5 -7.17 9.83 47.01
C LEU A 5 -6.92 10.76 45.82
N MET A 6 -6.75 10.11 44.65
CA MET A 6 -6.86 10.61 43.27
C MET A 6 -5.58 11.06 42.54
N SER A 7 -4.85 10.10 42.00
CA SER A 7 -4.44 10.16 40.60
C SER A 7 -4.61 8.75 40.00
N PRO A 8 -4.94 8.52 38.70
CA PRO A 8 -5.08 9.48 37.60
C PRO A 8 -6.35 9.23 36.75
N TYR A 9 -6.94 10.29 36.15
CA TYR A 9 -7.69 10.06 34.90
C TYR A 9 -6.65 9.60 33.87
N GLN A 10 -6.63 8.32 33.54
CA GLN A 10 -5.84 7.82 32.41
C GLN A 10 -6.81 7.55 31.29
N ILE A 11 -6.56 8.19 30.15
CA ILE A 11 -7.30 7.95 28.93
C ILE A 11 -6.55 6.89 28.13
N ALA A 12 -7.23 5.80 27.83
CA ALA A 12 -6.76 4.77 26.90
C ALA A 12 -7.49 4.95 25.56
N ILE A 13 -6.71 4.99 24.47
CA ILE A 13 -7.25 4.91 23.11
C ILE A 13 -7.16 3.46 22.67
N GLU A 14 -8.29 2.88 22.30
CA GLU A 14 -8.43 1.47 21.93
C GLU A 14 -9.26 1.33 20.65
N PHE A 15 -9.17 0.16 20.00
CA PHE A 15 -10.03 -0.15 18.88
C PHE A 15 -11.48 -0.34 19.35
N VAL A 16 -12.42 0.03 18.49
CA VAL A 16 -13.82 -0.37 18.68
C VAL A 16 -13.96 -1.84 18.29
N GLY A 17 -14.11 -2.70 19.29
CA GLY A 17 -14.18 -4.15 19.09
C GLY A 17 -12.80 -4.79 18.97
N ALA A 18 -12.69 -5.85 18.17
CA ALA A 18 -11.42 -6.53 17.95
C ALA A 18 -10.47 -5.66 17.12
N ALA A 19 -9.17 -5.70 17.44
CA ALA A 19 -8.15 -5.03 16.65
C ALA A 19 -8.12 -5.58 15.21
N PRO A 20 -8.09 -4.72 14.18
CA PRO A 20 -7.91 -5.17 12.80
C PRO A 20 -6.57 -5.89 12.62
N GLN A 21 -6.51 -6.89 11.74
CA GLN A 21 -5.32 -7.74 11.57
C GLN A 21 -4.05 -6.97 11.17
N ARG A 22 -4.21 -5.89 10.40
CA ARG A 22 -3.10 -5.06 9.88
C ARG A 22 -2.86 -3.78 10.69
N ALA A 23 -3.68 -3.52 11.71
CA ALA A 23 -3.65 -2.27 12.46
C ALA A 23 -3.18 -2.49 13.90
N SER A 24 -2.37 -1.56 14.38
CA SER A 24 -1.99 -1.48 15.78
C SER A 24 -2.01 -0.03 16.27
N LEU A 25 -2.13 0.16 17.58
CA LEU A 25 -2.07 1.49 18.20
C LEU A 25 -0.76 1.60 18.98
N ARG A 26 0.06 2.57 18.63
CA ARG A 26 1.27 2.93 19.37
C ARG A 26 0.98 4.15 20.23
N ALA A 27 0.98 3.99 21.54
CA ALA A 27 0.81 5.11 22.45
C ALA A 27 1.99 6.08 22.32
N VAL A 28 1.68 7.37 22.10
CA VAL A 28 2.67 8.43 21.93
C VAL A 28 2.76 9.30 23.19
N VAL A 29 1.61 9.62 23.79
CA VAL A 29 1.52 10.41 25.04
C VAL A 29 0.35 9.91 25.87
N SER A 30 0.55 9.69 27.16
CA SER A 30 -0.54 9.49 28.13
C SER A 30 -0.22 10.23 29.42
N GLY A 31 -1.00 11.25 29.74
CA GLY A 31 -0.79 12.08 30.93
C GLY A 31 -1.96 12.99 31.22
N GLY A 32 -2.58 12.83 32.39
CA GLY A 32 -3.74 13.62 32.79
C GLY A 32 -4.90 13.49 31.80
N ARG A 33 -5.42 14.63 31.32
CA ARG A 33 -6.59 14.68 30.42
C ARG A 33 -6.24 14.51 28.92
N LEU A 34 -4.97 14.25 28.59
CA LEU A 34 -4.52 14.11 27.21
C LEU A 34 -3.96 12.71 26.97
N ALA A 35 -4.45 12.08 25.92
CA ALA A 35 -3.88 10.87 25.34
C ALA A 35 -3.72 11.05 23.84
N ARG A 36 -2.59 10.57 23.31
CA ARG A 36 -2.31 10.50 21.88
C ARG A 36 -1.80 9.10 21.56
N SER A 37 -2.39 8.49 20.54
CA SER A 37 -1.92 7.25 19.94
C SER A 37 -1.75 7.45 18.44
N GLU A 38 -0.79 6.75 17.87
CA GLU A 38 -0.56 6.64 16.44
C GLU A 38 -1.17 5.33 15.94
N LEU A 39 -2.01 5.42 14.91
CA LEU A 39 -2.49 4.25 14.18
C LEU A 39 -1.41 3.80 13.21
N VAL A 40 -0.84 2.64 13.45
CA VAL A 40 0.15 2.02 12.57
C VAL A 40 -0.54 0.93 11.76
N TYR A 41 -0.50 1.06 10.43
CA TYR A 41 -1.02 0.07 9.50
C TYR A 41 0.12 -0.56 8.71
N SER A 42 0.21 -1.89 8.71
CA SER A 42 1.26 -2.63 8.01
C SER A 42 0.65 -3.47 6.90
N ALA A 43 0.56 -2.90 5.69
CA ALA A 43 0.10 -3.63 4.52
C ALA A 43 1.04 -4.81 4.20
N ALA A 44 0.48 -5.92 3.76
CA ALA A 44 1.25 -7.04 3.23
C ALA A 44 0.90 -7.32 1.77
N ARG A 45 1.76 -8.05 1.08
CA ARG A 45 1.50 -8.55 -0.27
C ARG A 45 0.21 -9.38 -0.28
N GLY A 46 -0.69 -9.09 -1.23
CA GLY A 46 -2.06 -9.60 -1.28
C GLY A 46 -3.11 -8.65 -0.69
N ASP A 47 -2.71 -7.57 -0.03
CA ASP A 47 -3.63 -6.54 0.46
C ASP A 47 -3.88 -5.42 -0.58
N GLU A 48 -3.32 -5.50 -1.79
CA GLU A 48 -3.45 -4.48 -2.82
C GLU A 48 -4.93 -4.27 -3.21
N GLY A 49 -5.39 -3.02 -3.15
CA GLY A 49 -6.81 -2.67 -3.35
C GLY A 49 -7.70 -2.89 -2.11
N ARG A 50 -7.16 -3.41 -1.00
CA ARG A 50 -7.91 -3.56 0.26
C ARG A 50 -8.39 -2.19 0.75
N ARG A 51 -9.65 -2.15 1.16
CA ARG A 51 -10.29 -1.04 1.85
C ARG A 51 -10.82 -1.52 3.19
N GLU A 52 -10.34 -0.94 4.28
CA GLU A 52 -10.72 -1.32 5.64
C GLU A 52 -11.08 -0.09 6.47
N THR A 53 -12.13 -0.18 7.29
CA THR A 53 -12.50 0.89 8.21
C THR A 53 -11.95 0.56 9.60
N VAL A 54 -11.10 1.43 10.12
CA VAL A 54 -10.51 1.30 11.46
C VAL A 54 -11.15 2.35 12.36
N CYS A 55 -11.84 1.89 13.40
CA CYS A 55 -12.46 2.77 14.38
C CYS A 55 -11.75 2.65 15.74
N VAL A 56 -11.51 3.79 16.37
CA VAL A 56 -10.94 3.89 17.71
C VAL A 56 -11.86 4.69 18.62
N THR A 57 -11.80 4.39 19.90
CA THR A 57 -12.50 5.14 20.96
C THR A 57 -11.53 5.46 22.08
N ALA A 58 -11.81 6.52 22.82
CA ALA A 58 -11.10 6.85 24.04
C ALA A 58 -11.98 6.46 25.25
N ARG A 59 -11.39 5.80 26.24
CA ARG A 59 -12.02 5.46 27.52
C ARG A 59 -11.15 5.90 28.68
N ASP A 60 -11.78 6.26 29.79
CA ASP A 60 -11.07 6.49 31.05
C ASP A 60 -10.89 5.21 31.89
N SER A 61 -10.04 5.31 32.91
CA SER A 61 -9.77 4.26 33.89
C SER A 61 -10.94 3.95 34.84
N ALA A 62 -12.00 4.77 34.85
CA ALA A 62 -13.18 4.57 35.69
C ALA A 62 -14.16 3.55 35.10
N GLY A 63 -13.93 3.10 33.87
CA GLY A 63 -14.68 2.01 33.26
C GLY A 63 -16.06 2.47 32.77
N ALA A 64 -16.18 2.64 31.46
CA ALA A 64 -17.43 2.68 30.69
C ALA A 64 -18.40 3.88 30.89
N ILE A 65 -18.26 4.75 31.90
CA ILE A 65 -19.21 5.87 32.08
C ILE A 65 -19.04 6.96 31.00
N LEU A 66 -17.81 7.16 30.50
CA LEU A 66 -17.50 8.16 29.47
C LEU A 66 -16.58 7.57 28.39
N ALA A 67 -17.16 6.81 27.46
CA ALA A 67 -16.50 6.54 26.19
C ALA A 67 -16.78 7.71 25.23
N LEU A 68 -15.75 8.21 24.56
CA LEU A 68 -15.97 9.16 23.47
C LEU A 68 -16.64 8.46 22.28
N PRO A 69 -17.39 9.18 21.44
CA PRO A 69 -17.84 8.63 20.17
C PRO A 69 -16.66 8.09 19.35
N PRO A 70 -16.83 6.97 18.63
CA PRO A 70 -15.79 6.43 17.76
C PRO A 70 -15.30 7.45 16.74
N ALA A 71 -13.98 7.53 16.59
CA ALA A 71 -13.34 8.17 15.45
C ALA A 71 -12.90 7.06 14.49
N CYS A 72 -13.35 7.14 13.24
CA CYS A 72 -13.05 6.13 12.23
C CYS A 72 -12.22 6.72 11.08
N ALA A 73 -11.27 5.95 10.59
CA ALA A 73 -10.52 6.23 9.37
C ALA A 73 -10.70 5.06 8.39
N VAL A 74 -10.78 5.39 7.11
CA VAL A 74 -10.73 4.37 6.05
C VAL A 74 -9.29 4.25 5.60
N VAL A 75 -8.71 3.06 5.78
CA VAL A 75 -7.39 2.73 5.26
C VAL A 75 -7.58 2.07 3.90
N VAL A 76 -6.89 2.61 2.89
CA VAL A 76 -6.86 2.07 1.53
C VAL A 76 -5.42 1.67 1.21
N VAL A 77 -5.23 0.40 0.89
CA VAL A 77 -3.95 -0.10 0.36
C VAL A 77 -3.98 0.12 -1.14
N ARG A 78 -3.29 1.16 -1.60
CA ARG A 78 -3.24 1.51 -3.02
C ARG A 78 -2.53 0.41 -3.81
N ARG A 79 -3.12 0.00 -4.94
CA ARG A 79 -2.44 -0.80 -5.96
C ARG A 79 -1.29 -0.01 -6.57
N CYS A 80 -0.28 -0.69 -7.12
CA CYS A 80 0.90 -0.09 -7.74
C CYS A 80 1.78 0.79 -6.85
N ILE A 81 1.61 0.79 -5.53
CA ILE A 81 2.48 1.54 -4.62
C ILE A 81 3.37 0.58 -3.86
N TYR A 82 4.67 0.87 -3.83
CA TYR A 82 5.64 0.14 -3.03
C TYR A 82 6.17 1.02 -1.90
N CYS A 83 6.13 0.49 -0.67
CA CYS A 83 6.71 1.12 0.51
C CYS A 83 8.20 0.77 0.58
N VAL A 84 9.05 1.77 0.39
CA VAL A 84 10.50 1.66 0.36
C VAL A 84 11.06 1.36 1.75
N GLY A 85 11.87 0.31 1.82
CA GLY A 85 12.70 -0.05 2.97
C GLY A 85 14.00 0.78 3.05
N PRO A 86 14.68 0.77 4.21
CA PRO A 86 15.84 1.62 4.47
C PRO A 86 17.08 1.32 3.61
N ALA A 87 17.11 0.19 2.91
CA ALA A 87 18.21 -0.21 2.02
C ALA A 87 17.77 -0.39 0.56
N ASP A 88 16.54 0.01 0.23
CA ASP A 88 16.00 -0.22 -1.10
C ASP A 88 16.60 0.78 -2.11
N THR A 89 16.98 0.22 -3.26
CA THR A 89 17.29 0.92 -4.51
C THR A 89 16.26 0.52 -5.56
N LEU A 90 16.14 1.27 -6.67
CA LEU A 90 15.23 0.87 -7.75
C LEU A 90 15.57 -0.53 -8.30
N GLU A 91 16.84 -0.89 -8.31
CA GLU A 91 17.27 -2.22 -8.74
C GLU A 91 16.79 -3.32 -7.79
N THR A 92 17.00 -3.15 -6.49
CA THR A 92 16.55 -4.14 -5.50
C THR A 92 15.03 -4.27 -5.46
N VAL A 93 14.30 -3.16 -5.61
CA VAL A 93 12.83 -3.20 -5.69
C VAL A 93 12.39 -3.96 -6.93
N MET A 94 13.00 -3.70 -8.09
CA MET A 94 12.64 -4.39 -9.33
C MET A 94 12.84 -5.92 -9.22
N MET A 95 13.97 -6.32 -8.64
CA MET A 95 14.25 -7.73 -8.35
C MET A 95 13.22 -8.33 -7.39
N ALA A 96 12.82 -7.59 -6.35
CA ALA A 96 11.85 -8.05 -5.36
C ALA A 96 10.43 -8.25 -5.95
N VAL A 97 10.00 -7.38 -6.87
CA VAL A 97 8.69 -7.51 -7.53
C VAL A 97 8.70 -8.51 -8.70
N GLY A 98 9.87 -9.06 -9.02
CA GLY A 98 10.05 -10.11 -10.03
C GLY A 98 9.94 -9.63 -11.47
N ALA A 99 10.05 -8.32 -11.71
CA ALA A 99 10.11 -7.79 -13.05
C ALA A 99 11.52 -7.93 -13.63
N ASP A 100 11.60 -8.13 -14.95
CA ASP A 100 12.87 -8.22 -15.66
C ASP A 100 13.79 -7.08 -15.21
N LEU A 101 15.08 -7.40 -15.01
CA LEU A 101 16.14 -6.70 -14.24
C LEU A 101 16.43 -5.22 -14.60
N ASN A 102 15.52 -4.51 -15.27
CA ASN A 102 15.68 -3.16 -15.73
C ASN A 102 15.01 -2.15 -14.78
N TRP A 103 15.80 -1.62 -13.84
CA TRP A 103 15.40 -0.54 -12.93
C TRP A 103 14.92 0.73 -13.65
N LEU A 104 15.30 0.95 -14.92
CA LEU A 104 14.85 2.12 -15.70
C LEU A 104 13.32 2.15 -15.87
N ARG A 105 12.64 1.00 -15.81
CA ARG A 105 11.17 0.98 -15.86
C ARG A 105 10.55 1.63 -14.63
N LEU A 106 11.11 1.40 -13.44
CA LEU A 106 10.68 2.12 -12.23
C LEU A 106 11.13 3.58 -12.29
N TRP A 107 12.33 3.87 -12.80
CA TRP A 107 12.77 5.25 -12.96
C TRP A 107 11.83 6.05 -13.87
N ALA A 108 11.33 5.47 -14.95
CA ALA A 108 10.40 6.14 -15.86
C ALA A 108 9.11 6.61 -15.15
N ALA A 109 8.65 5.91 -14.12
CA ALA A 109 7.46 6.25 -13.35
C ALA A 109 7.72 7.16 -12.13
N ASN A 110 8.98 7.36 -11.74
CA ASN A 110 9.32 8.03 -10.47
C ASN A 110 10.38 9.13 -10.60
N GLY A 111 11.14 9.17 -11.70
CA GLY A 111 12.24 10.13 -11.90
C GLY A 111 11.76 11.57 -12.16
N ASN A 112 10.47 11.74 -12.41
CA ASN A 112 9.81 13.03 -12.57
C ASN A 112 8.70 13.17 -11.51
N ASP A 113 8.38 14.41 -11.14
CA ASP A 113 7.23 14.72 -10.32
C ASP A 113 5.94 14.34 -11.08
N ASP A 114 5.17 13.43 -10.51
CA ASP A 114 3.89 12.95 -11.03
C ASP A 114 2.69 13.73 -10.45
N GLY A 115 2.95 14.67 -9.54
CA GLY A 115 1.94 15.48 -8.86
C GLY A 115 1.16 14.73 -7.76
N ASP A 116 1.53 13.48 -7.45
CA ASP A 116 0.91 12.71 -6.38
C ASP A 116 1.65 12.99 -5.05
N PRO A 117 0.99 13.61 -4.05
CA PRO A 117 1.63 13.94 -2.78
C PRO A 117 1.99 12.71 -1.93
N ASP A 118 1.49 11.52 -2.30
CA ASP A 118 1.77 10.28 -1.59
C ASP A 118 2.99 9.53 -2.11
N THR A 119 3.50 9.84 -3.31
CA THR A 119 4.68 9.23 -3.92
C THR A 119 5.85 10.20 -3.92
N ALA A 120 7.06 9.65 -3.96
CA ALA A 120 8.27 10.46 -4.01
C ALA A 120 8.79 10.56 -5.44
N THR A 121 9.20 11.77 -5.83
CA THR A 121 10.10 11.94 -6.98
C THR A 121 11.48 11.40 -6.62
N VAL A 122 11.90 10.36 -7.31
CA VAL A 122 13.19 9.70 -7.11
C VAL A 122 14.25 10.48 -7.88
N THR A 123 15.19 11.08 -7.14
CA THR A 123 16.29 11.85 -7.73
C THR A 123 17.58 11.05 -7.88
N ASP A 124 17.72 9.93 -7.17
CA ASP A 124 18.86 9.02 -7.23
C ASP A 124 18.37 7.56 -7.27
N PRO A 125 18.61 6.81 -8.36
CA PRO A 125 18.13 5.44 -8.48
C PRO A 125 18.83 4.46 -7.51
N GLY A 126 20.02 4.82 -7.02
CA GLY A 126 20.82 4.03 -6.09
C GLY A 126 20.47 4.26 -4.61
N SER A 127 19.59 5.22 -4.31
CA SER A 127 19.19 5.54 -2.93
C SER A 127 17.77 6.09 -2.90
N LEU A 128 16.82 5.29 -2.42
CA LEU A 128 15.42 5.71 -2.27
C LEU A 128 15.11 6.35 -0.90
N ALA A 129 16.13 6.58 -0.06
CA ALA A 129 15.92 7.19 1.25
C ALA A 129 15.54 8.67 1.12
N ALA A 130 14.41 9.07 1.72
CA ALA A 130 14.04 10.48 1.80
C ALA A 130 14.92 11.22 2.82
N PRO A 131 15.29 12.48 2.54
CA PRO A 131 15.85 13.37 3.55
C PRO A 131 14.87 13.50 4.73
N GLY A 132 15.24 12.99 5.91
CA GLY A 132 14.39 13.03 7.11
C GLY A 132 13.77 11.71 7.54
N GLY A 133 14.00 10.60 6.81
CA GLY A 133 13.70 9.24 7.29
C GLY A 133 12.22 8.88 7.39
N GLY A 134 11.35 9.62 6.71
CA GLY A 134 9.93 9.24 6.57
C GLY A 134 9.72 8.04 5.64
N PRO A 135 8.54 7.40 5.66
CA PRO A 135 8.22 6.31 4.74
C PRO A 135 8.21 6.85 3.31
N VAL A 136 9.05 6.29 2.45
CA VAL A 136 9.07 6.60 1.03
C VAL A 136 8.16 5.62 0.30
N ARG A 137 7.35 6.15 -0.61
CA ARG A 137 6.46 5.37 -1.47
C ARG A 137 6.80 5.71 -2.91
N ILE A 138 6.85 4.69 -3.76
CA ILE A 138 7.11 4.84 -5.19
C ILE A 138 6.06 4.12 -6.01
N ASN A 139 5.87 4.57 -7.24
CA ASN A 139 5.06 3.89 -8.24
C ASN A 139 5.79 2.66 -8.76
N LEU A 140 5.12 1.51 -8.72
CA LEU A 140 5.58 0.31 -9.43
C LEU A 140 5.22 0.35 -10.91
N GLY A 141 4.09 0.98 -11.25
CA GLY A 141 3.54 0.98 -12.59
C GLY A 141 2.25 1.80 -12.67
N ALA A 142 1.47 1.56 -13.72
CA ALA A 142 0.19 2.21 -13.94
C ALA A 142 -0.98 1.32 -13.50
N LEU A 143 -2.08 1.94 -13.11
CA LEU A 143 -3.35 1.24 -12.94
C LEU A 143 -4.01 1.02 -14.30
N TYR A 144 -4.43 -0.21 -14.54
CA TYR A 144 -5.23 -0.60 -15.68
C TYR A 144 -6.58 -1.12 -15.18
N GLU A 145 -7.68 -0.58 -15.69
CA GLU A 145 -9.02 -1.07 -15.41
C GLU A 145 -9.40 -2.10 -16.47
N ALA A 146 -9.68 -3.34 -16.05
CA ALA A 146 -10.01 -4.41 -16.97
C ALA A 146 -11.30 -4.12 -17.75
N GLU A 147 -11.25 -4.25 -19.06
CA GLU A 147 -12.35 -4.05 -19.98
C GLU A 147 -13.08 -5.36 -20.32
N ALA A 148 -14.23 -5.24 -20.98
CA ALA A 148 -15.00 -6.39 -21.41
C ALA A 148 -14.22 -7.21 -22.45
N GLY A 149 -13.93 -8.47 -22.12
CA GLY A 149 -13.21 -9.39 -22.99
C GLY A 149 -11.71 -9.48 -22.71
N ASP A 150 -11.17 -8.64 -21.82
CA ASP A 150 -9.76 -8.73 -21.43
C ASP A 150 -9.42 -10.08 -20.81
N THR A 151 -8.28 -10.63 -21.22
CA THR A 151 -7.65 -11.78 -20.58
C THR A 151 -6.27 -11.40 -20.09
N LEU A 152 -5.78 -12.13 -19.07
CA LEU A 152 -4.40 -11.92 -18.59
C LEU A 152 -3.37 -12.18 -19.68
N GLN A 153 -3.65 -13.07 -20.63
CA GLN A 153 -2.79 -13.35 -21.79
C GLN A 153 -2.71 -12.14 -22.73
N ASP A 154 -3.85 -11.54 -23.05
CA ASP A 154 -3.91 -10.38 -23.95
C ASP A 154 -3.24 -9.15 -23.30
N LEU A 155 -3.48 -8.92 -22.00
CA LEU A 155 -2.80 -7.87 -21.26
C LEU A 155 -1.29 -8.13 -21.17
N ALA A 156 -0.87 -9.37 -20.93
CA ALA A 156 0.56 -9.71 -20.90
C ALA A 156 1.24 -9.41 -22.25
N ALA A 157 0.61 -9.79 -23.36
CA ALA A 157 1.11 -9.46 -24.70
C ALA A 157 1.15 -7.93 -24.94
N ARG A 158 0.06 -7.23 -24.60
CA ARG A 158 -0.05 -5.77 -24.75
C ARG A 158 1.03 -5.00 -24.00
N PHE A 159 1.33 -5.41 -22.76
CA PHE A 159 2.32 -4.74 -21.92
C PHE A 159 3.72 -5.35 -22.01
N GLN A 160 3.95 -6.24 -22.99
CA GLN A 160 5.22 -6.95 -23.19
C GLN A 160 5.78 -7.53 -21.89
N THR A 161 4.91 -8.27 -21.18
CA THR A 161 5.19 -8.94 -19.92
C THR A 161 4.72 -10.40 -20.01
N THR A 162 4.80 -11.14 -18.90
CA THR A 162 4.26 -12.48 -18.80
C THR A 162 3.05 -12.50 -17.86
N VAL A 163 2.13 -13.44 -18.06
CA VAL A 163 1.02 -13.66 -17.10
C VAL A 163 1.54 -13.88 -15.69
N ARG A 164 2.67 -14.58 -15.56
CA ARG A 164 3.33 -14.81 -14.27
C ARG A 164 3.75 -13.52 -13.58
N LEU A 165 4.37 -12.59 -14.32
CA LEU A 165 4.79 -11.30 -13.80
C LEU A 165 3.59 -10.38 -13.53
N LEU A 166 2.58 -10.40 -14.41
CA LEU A 166 1.35 -9.67 -14.18
C LEU A 166 0.66 -10.11 -12.88
N LEU A 167 0.58 -11.42 -12.62
CA LEU A 167 0.05 -11.96 -11.36
C LEU A 167 0.99 -11.74 -10.17
N SER A 168 2.31 -11.62 -10.38
CA SER A 168 3.22 -11.27 -9.27
C SER A 168 3.06 -9.81 -8.83
N LEU A 169 2.60 -8.93 -9.71
CA LEU A 169 2.24 -7.55 -9.35
C LEU A 169 0.81 -7.43 -8.82
N ASN A 170 -0.02 -8.45 -9.04
CA ASN A 170 -1.44 -8.48 -8.68
C ASN A 170 -1.78 -9.74 -7.86
N PRO A 171 -1.16 -9.93 -6.68
CA PRO A 171 -1.32 -11.13 -5.89
C PRO A 171 -2.74 -11.35 -5.36
N ASP A 172 -3.54 -10.29 -5.24
CA ASP A 172 -4.94 -10.31 -4.83
C ASP A 172 -5.87 -10.90 -5.92
N VAL A 173 -5.46 -10.82 -7.19
CA VAL A 173 -6.16 -11.42 -8.34
C VAL A 173 -5.94 -12.93 -8.39
N GLY A 174 -4.86 -13.40 -7.75
CA GLY A 174 -4.55 -14.80 -7.48
C GLY A 174 -4.17 -15.64 -8.71
N LEU A 175 -3.50 -16.77 -8.48
CA LEU A 175 -3.74 -17.96 -9.30
C LEU A 175 -4.97 -18.60 -8.66
N ALA A 176 -6.03 -18.88 -9.42
CA ALA A 176 -7.17 -19.58 -8.84
C ALA A 176 -6.68 -20.90 -8.21
N ALA A 177 -7.30 -21.32 -7.10
CA ALA A 177 -7.11 -22.67 -6.58
C ALA A 177 -7.21 -23.67 -7.75
N GLU A 178 -6.30 -24.65 -7.78
CA GLU A 178 -6.18 -25.65 -8.87
C GLU A 178 -5.44 -25.22 -10.16
N GLY A 179 -4.61 -24.16 -10.11
CA GLY A 179 -3.68 -23.86 -11.22
C GLY A 179 -4.33 -23.27 -12.47
N ALA A 180 -5.59 -22.84 -12.37
CA ALA A 180 -6.27 -22.11 -13.41
C ALA A 180 -5.90 -20.62 -13.39
N ILE A 181 -5.77 -20.02 -14.58
CA ILE A 181 -5.59 -18.59 -14.76
C ILE A 181 -6.93 -17.92 -14.43
N PRO A 182 -6.99 -16.95 -13.50
CA PRO A 182 -8.24 -16.30 -13.14
C PRO A 182 -8.79 -15.51 -14.32
N ARG A 183 -10.11 -15.36 -14.37
CA ARG A 183 -10.75 -14.45 -15.31
C ARG A 183 -10.81 -13.05 -14.72
N LEU A 184 -10.54 -12.06 -15.55
CA LEU A 184 -10.68 -10.66 -15.18
C LEU A 184 -12.15 -10.29 -15.17
N VAL A 185 -12.53 -9.48 -14.18
CA VAL A 185 -13.85 -8.87 -14.09
C VAL A 185 -13.77 -7.45 -14.66
N VAL A 186 -14.78 -7.02 -15.42
CA VAL A 186 -14.84 -5.64 -15.92
C VAL A 186 -14.80 -4.67 -14.74
N GLY A 187 -13.96 -3.64 -14.83
CA GLY A 187 -13.73 -2.68 -13.73
C GLY A 187 -12.69 -3.13 -12.71
N GLN A 188 -12.12 -4.33 -12.86
CA GLN A 188 -11.06 -4.81 -11.97
C GLN A 188 -9.75 -4.07 -12.25
N GLU A 189 -9.27 -3.34 -11.26
CA GLU A 189 -7.98 -2.65 -11.35
C GLU A 189 -6.81 -3.64 -11.22
N LEU A 190 -5.84 -3.48 -12.12
CA LEU A 190 -4.59 -4.23 -12.17
C LEU A 190 -3.42 -3.27 -12.15
N CYS A 191 -2.35 -3.66 -11.47
CA CYS A 191 -1.07 -3.02 -11.61
C CYS A 191 -0.31 -3.57 -12.80
N VAL A 192 0.06 -2.69 -13.74
CA VAL A 192 0.81 -3.04 -14.94
C VAL A 192 2.07 -2.18 -15.04
N ILE A 193 3.17 -2.78 -15.45
CA ILE A 193 4.41 -2.05 -15.75
C ILE A 193 4.48 -1.89 -17.27
N PRO A 194 4.24 -0.69 -17.82
CA PRO A 194 4.34 -0.49 -19.25
C PRO A 194 5.78 -0.72 -19.73
N CYS A 195 5.93 -1.21 -20.95
CA CYS A 195 7.22 -1.33 -21.61
C CYS A 195 7.78 0.07 -21.94
N SER A 196 9.09 0.23 -21.78
CA SER A 196 9.81 1.46 -22.14
C SER A 196 10.33 1.45 -23.59
N GLY A 197 9.85 0.53 -24.42
CA GLY A 197 10.20 0.46 -25.84
C GLY A 197 9.24 1.30 -26.68
N GLU A 198 9.76 1.96 -27.71
CA GLU A 198 8.93 2.48 -28.79
C GLU A 198 8.05 1.33 -29.30
N ALA A 199 6.76 1.60 -29.47
CA ALA A 199 5.90 0.70 -30.22
C ALA A 199 6.52 0.55 -31.61
N ASP A 200 7.16 -0.59 -31.88
CA ASP A 200 7.50 -0.99 -33.23
C ASP A 200 6.18 -1.25 -33.96
N GLN A 201 5.60 -0.17 -34.49
CA GLN A 201 4.38 -0.19 -35.30
C GLN A 201 4.68 -0.63 -36.74
N ASP A 202 5.87 -1.12 -37.06
CA ASP A 202 6.25 -1.46 -38.44
C ASP A 202 6.22 -2.97 -38.78
N LEU A 203 5.78 -3.85 -37.88
CA LEU A 203 5.67 -5.29 -38.17
C LEU A 203 4.28 -5.78 -38.64
N VAL A 204 3.49 -4.93 -39.33
CA VAL A 204 2.23 -5.34 -40.00
C VAL A 204 2.15 -4.87 -41.47
N ALA A 205 3.28 -4.55 -42.11
CA ALA A 205 3.32 -4.29 -43.55
C ALA A 205 4.31 -5.23 -44.25
N ALA A 206 3.86 -6.47 -44.54
CA ALA A 206 4.47 -7.36 -45.52
C ALA A 206 3.38 -7.93 -46.43
#